data_AF-D8LHZ6-F1
#
_entry.id   AF-D8LHZ6-F1
#
_cell.length_a   1.000
_cell.length_b   1.000
_cell.length_c   1.000
_cell.angle_alpha   90.00
_cell.angle_beta   90.00
_cell.angle_gamma   90.00
#
_symmetry.space_group_name_H-M   'P 1'
#
loop_
_entity.id
_entity.type
_entity.pdbx_description
1 polymer ?
#
loop_
_entity_poly.entity_id
_entity_poly.type
_entity_poly.pdbx_seq_one_letter_code
_entity_poly.pdbx_strand_id
1 'polypeptide(L)'
;MDELTMRATTHRDREHRRQPGGFPTCRCSTGRGRRRRRLPTAAAAAATSVSLFLSALLLDAAVAAGDWWKPGPGVSWQMQLAGEIDLSVDVDMYNIDLFDAATSEIEELRDRDVVVICSFSAGTFEEGRLDSDDFESDWLGGGVEDGFEGERWLNITAEGVLTVMTARLDLATNKSCQGVEPSNVQVYLNENSGFNITASDQLTYNTWLAGQAHDRNLSVGLRNDWLQLDDLEPSFDWALSEDCLFQGECGLFSVKF
;
A
#
# COMPACT_ATOMS: atom_id res chain seq x y z
N MET A 1 12.53 44.23 -15.52
CA MET A 1 11.43 45.22 -15.43
C MET A 1 10.31 44.51 -14.74
N ASP A 2 9.90 45.05 -13.60
CA ASP A 2 8.98 44.43 -12.65
C ASP A 2 7.50 44.69 -12.96
N GLU A 3 6.65 44.10 -12.11
CA GLU A 3 5.20 44.36 -11.95
C GLU A 3 4.27 43.81 -13.07
N LEU A 4 3.00 43.44 -12.83
CA LEU A 4 2.10 43.74 -11.70
C LEU A 4 1.38 42.52 -11.10
N THR A 5 1.55 42.36 -9.79
CA THR A 5 0.51 42.30 -8.74
C THR A 5 -0.97 42.19 -9.16
N MET A 6 -1.69 41.20 -8.61
CA MET A 6 -3.16 41.25 -8.46
C MET A 6 -3.56 41.11 -6.98
N ARG A 7 -4.50 41.94 -6.51
CA ARG A 7 -4.79 42.14 -5.06
C ARG A 7 -5.99 41.33 -4.56
N ALA A 8 -5.95 41.01 -3.26
CA ALA A 8 -7.03 40.41 -2.51
C ALA A 8 -8.18 41.39 -2.14
N THR A 9 -9.35 40.84 -1.82
CA THR A 9 -10.42 41.54 -1.09
C THR A 9 -11.02 40.64 -0.01
N THR A 10 -11.12 41.18 1.21
CA THR A 10 -11.70 40.53 2.39
C THR A 10 -13.12 41.02 2.64
N HIS A 11 -14.04 40.14 3.04
CA HIS A 11 -15.30 40.55 3.70
C HIS A 11 -15.32 40.00 5.13
N ARG A 12 -15.78 40.80 6.10
CA ARG A 12 -15.76 40.46 7.53
C ARG A 12 -16.96 41.11 8.21
N ASP A 13 -18.00 40.32 8.47
CA ASP A 13 -19.23 40.84 9.06
C ASP A 13 -19.17 40.87 10.59
N ARG A 14 -19.84 41.87 11.16
CA ARG A 14 -20.08 42.07 12.59
C ARG A 14 -21.51 41.61 12.92
N GLU A 15 -21.73 41.28 14.20
CA GLU A 15 -22.92 41.52 15.05
C GLU A 15 -22.94 40.47 16.19
N HIS A 16 -23.55 40.63 17.37
CA HIS A 16 -23.95 41.82 18.13
C HIS A 16 -23.87 41.49 19.65
N ARG A 17 -23.69 42.49 20.52
CA ARG A 17 -23.68 42.33 22.00
C ARG A 17 -25.06 41.94 22.56
N ARG A 18 -25.09 41.20 23.68
CA ARG A 18 -25.83 41.56 24.92
C ARG A 18 -25.48 40.65 26.12
N GLN A 19 -25.41 41.24 27.31
CA GLN A 19 -25.36 40.57 28.62
C GLN A 19 -26.74 40.62 29.30
N PRO A 20 -27.02 39.75 30.28
CA PRO A 20 -28.04 40.02 31.29
C PRO A 20 -27.51 39.94 32.74
N GLY A 21 -28.01 40.80 33.61
CA GLY A 21 -27.84 40.72 35.06
C GLY A 21 -28.92 41.53 35.77
N GLY A 22 -29.66 40.91 36.70
CA GLY A 22 -30.76 41.57 37.42
C GLY A 22 -31.66 40.62 38.22
N PHE A 23 -31.42 40.56 39.53
CA PHE A 23 -32.40 40.17 40.58
C PHE A 23 -33.08 41.48 41.11
N PRO A 24 -34.08 41.51 42.06
CA PRO A 24 -34.51 40.45 42.99
C PRO A 24 -36.03 40.38 43.42
N THR A 25 -36.32 39.43 44.34
CA THR A 25 -37.28 39.45 45.50
C THR A 25 -38.81 39.17 45.42
N CYS A 26 -39.27 38.51 46.52
CA CYS A 26 -40.60 38.50 47.19
C CYS A 26 -41.78 37.67 46.59
N ARG A 27 -42.74 37.12 47.37
CA ARG A 27 -42.82 36.63 48.79
C ARG A 27 -44.11 35.75 48.96
N CYS A 28 -44.25 35.03 50.08
CA CYS A 28 -45.37 34.16 50.57
C CYS A 28 -46.83 34.47 50.08
N SER A 29 -47.76 33.50 49.96
CA SER A 29 -48.38 32.82 51.13
C SER A 29 -49.48 31.76 50.84
N THR A 30 -49.61 30.79 51.76
CA THR A 30 -50.81 30.05 52.27
C THR A 30 -51.99 29.59 51.38
N GLY A 31 -52.38 28.30 51.51
CA GLY A 31 -53.71 27.76 51.15
C GLY A 31 -53.93 26.30 51.61
N ARG A 32 -55.14 25.92 52.09
CA ARG A 32 -55.43 24.62 52.76
C ARG A 32 -56.33 23.66 51.95
N GLY A 33 -56.07 22.35 52.07
CA GLY A 33 -57.07 21.26 51.95
C GLY A 33 -57.32 20.69 50.53
N ARG A 34 -57.94 19.51 50.35
CA ARG A 34 -58.48 18.52 51.30
C ARG A 34 -58.65 17.13 50.63
N ARG A 35 -58.11 16.07 51.25
CA ARG A 35 -58.46 14.62 51.18
C ARG A 35 -58.93 13.93 49.86
N ARG A 36 -58.10 12.96 49.44
CA ARG A 36 -58.40 11.54 49.11
C ARG A 36 -59.50 11.17 48.07
N ARG A 37 -59.07 10.46 47.01
CA ARG A 37 -59.67 9.18 46.52
C ARG A 37 -58.55 8.23 46.05
N ARG A 38 -58.84 6.94 45.81
CA ARG A 38 -57.88 5.82 45.80
C ARG A 38 -57.73 5.12 44.43
N LEU A 39 -56.50 4.66 44.15
CA LEU A 39 -56.09 3.42 43.45
C LEU A 39 -56.54 3.18 41.98
N PRO A 40 -55.91 2.25 41.25
CA PRO A 40 -54.61 1.56 41.45
C PRO A 40 -53.56 2.15 40.46
N THR A 41 -52.49 1.53 39.93
CA THR A 41 -51.84 0.20 40.04
C THR A 41 -50.35 0.36 39.69
N ALA A 42 -49.44 -0.41 40.32
CA ALA A 42 -48.12 -0.89 39.83
C ALA A 42 -47.09 -0.99 40.97
N ALA A 43 -46.84 -2.20 41.47
CA ALA A 43 -45.69 -2.50 42.32
C ALA A 43 -44.83 -3.54 41.60
N ALA A 44 -43.69 -3.10 41.09
CA ALA A 44 -42.64 -3.97 40.55
C ALA A 44 -41.30 -3.37 41.00
N ALA A 45 -40.89 -3.69 42.22
CA ALA A 45 -39.57 -3.36 42.74
C ALA A 45 -38.63 -4.54 42.45
N ALA A 46 -37.81 -4.40 41.41
CA ALA A 46 -36.64 -5.24 41.19
C ALA A 46 -35.44 -4.30 41.11
N ALA A 47 -34.58 -4.33 42.14
CA ALA A 47 -33.34 -3.57 42.14
C ALA A 47 -32.33 -4.27 41.22
N THR A 48 -32.27 -3.87 39.95
CA THR A 48 -31.24 -4.33 39.03
C THR A 48 -29.92 -3.66 39.35
N SER A 49 -28.96 -4.45 39.80
CA SER A 49 -27.59 -4.04 40.07
C SER A 49 -26.97 -3.39 38.83
N VAL A 50 -26.51 -2.15 38.94
CA VAL A 50 -25.66 -1.52 37.91
C VAL A 50 -24.26 -2.13 38.00
N SER A 51 -24.10 -3.33 37.46
CA SER A 51 -22.78 -3.89 37.17
C SER A 51 -22.28 -3.28 35.87
N LEU A 52 -21.58 -2.15 36.00
CA LEU A 52 -20.70 -1.61 34.96
C LEU A 52 -19.51 -2.55 34.76
N PHE A 53 -19.74 -3.74 34.20
CA PHE A 53 -18.69 -4.48 33.54
C PHE A 53 -18.49 -3.86 32.17
N LEU A 54 -17.47 -3.01 32.12
CA LEU A 54 -16.87 -2.48 30.92
C LEU A 54 -16.22 -3.64 30.16
N SER A 55 -17.03 -4.49 29.52
CA SER A 55 -16.55 -5.37 28.47
C SER A 55 -16.05 -4.47 27.34
N ALA A 56 -14.77 -4.17 27.39
CA ALA A 56 -14.09 -3.41 26.35
C ALA A 56 -14.41 -4.04 25.01
N LEU A 57 -14.67 -3.21 24.00
CA LEU A 57 -14.55 -3.66 22.63
C LEU A 57 -13.07 -4.01 22.41
N LEU A 58 -12.73 -5.26 22.67
CA LEU A 58 -11.77 -5.95 21.84
C LEU A 58 -12.43 -6.10 20.47
N LEU A 59 -12.44 -5.00 19.71
CA LEU A 59 -12.09 -5.14 18.31
C LEU A 59 -10.66 -5.67 18.37
N ASP A 60 -10.52 -6.99 18.24
CA ASP A 60 -9.38 -7.50 17.52
C ASP A 60 -9.39 -6.78 16.18
N ALA A 61 -8.51 -5.78 16.06
CA ALA A 61 -8.02 -5.35 14.76
C ALA A 61 -7.14 -6.50 14.25
N ALA A 62 -7.77 -7.64 13.96
CA ALA A 62 -7.36 -8.47 12.87
C ALA A 62 -7.39 -7.53 11.66
N VAL A 63 -6.21 -7.01 11.32
CA VAL A 63 -5.95 -6.45 10.01
C VAL A 63 -6.51 -7.50 9.06
N ALA A 64 -7.50 -7.13 8.25
CA ALA A 64 -8.07 -8.08 7.31
C ALA A 64 -6.94 -8.46 6.36
N ALA A 65 -6.38 -9.66 6.54
CA ALA A 65 -5.51 -10.25 5.55
C ALA A 65 -6.32 -10.25 4.26
N GLY A 66 -5.88 -9.50 3.27
CA GLY A 66 -6.64 -9.30 2.06
C GLY A 66 -6.75 -10.61 1.28
N ASP A 67 -7.78 -10.70 0.46
CA ASP A 67 -8.04 -11.86 -0.40
C ASP A 67 -7.14 -11.83 -1.66
N TRP A 68 -5.85 -11.52 -1.47
CA TRP A 68 -4.85 -11.54 -2.55
C TRP A 68 -4.25 -12.95 -2.71
N TRP A 69 -3.66 -13.19 -3.88
CA TRP A 69 -3.14 -14.51 -4.22
C TRP A 69 -1.85 -14.82 -3.44
N LYS A 70 -1.78 -16.02 -2.86
CA LYS A 70 -0.60 -16.56 -2.18
C LYS A 70 -0.33 -17.97 -2.74
N PRO A 71 0.69 -18.16 -3.60
CA PRO A 71 0.94 -19.46 -4.23
C PRO A 71 1.42 -20.50 -3.22
N GLY A 72 0.96 -21.74 -3.38
CA GLY A 72 1.62 -22.89 -2.77
C GLY A 72 2.80 -23.38 -3.62
N PRO A 73 3.74 -24.17 -3.06
CA PRO A 73 4.80 -24.79 -3.84
C PRO A 73 4.26 -25.67 -4.97
N GLY A 74 4.89 -25.58 -6.16
CA GLY A 74 4.53 -26.39 -7.32
C GLY A 74 3.61 -25.72 -8.35
N VAL A 75 3.25 -24.44 -8.15
CA VAL A 75 2.68 -23.58 -9.20
C VAL A 75 3.57 -23.59 -10.44
N SER A 76 2.99 -23.93 -11.58
CA SER A 76 3.65 -23.83 -12.88
C SER A 76 3.58 -22.39 -13.39
N TRP A 77 4.65 -21.92 -14.04
CA TRP A 77 4.75 -20.52 -14.44
C TRP A 77 5.49 -20.31 -15.76
N GLN A 78 5.18 -19.20 -16.40
CA GLN A 78 5.87 -18.60 -17.54
C GLN A 78 6.32 -17.19 -17.17
N MET A 79 7.47 -16.76 -17.70
CA MET A 79 7.88 -15.35 -17.63
C MET A 79 8.28 -14.87 -19.02
N GLN A 80 7.64 -13.79 -19.47
CA GLN A 80 7.95 -13.16 -20.75
C GLN A 80 7.80 -11.64 -20.62
N LEU A 81 8.94 -10.98 -20.45
CA LEU A 81 9.03 -9.53 -20.23
C LEU A 81 9.29 -8.73 -21.52
N ALA A 82 9.33 -9.39 -22.69
CA ALA A 82 9.61 -8.75 -23.97
C ALA A 82 9.01 -9.51 -25.16
N GLY A 83 8.74 -8.77 -26.24
CA GLY A 83 8.16 -9.29 -27.48
C GLY A 83 6.65 -9.56 -27.40
N GLU A 84 6.10 -10.17 -28.46
CA GLU A 84 4.71 -10.62 -28.50
C GLU A 84 4.53 -11.80 -27.53
N ILE A 85 3.61 -11.68 -26.57
CA ILE A 85 3.45 -12.67 -25.48
C ILE A 85 2.85 -13.96 -26.07
N ASP A 86 3.52 -15.10 -25.86
CA ASP A 86 2.93 -16.39 -26.21
C ASP A 86 1.85 -16.76 -25.19
N LEU A 87 0.62 -16.33 -25.46
CA LEU A 87 -0.55 -16.66 -24.65
C LEU A 87 -0.92 -18.15 -24.70
N SER A 88 -0.30 -18.99 -25.54
CA SER A 88 -0.70 -20.40 -25.68
C SER A 88 -0.12 -21.34 -24.63
N VAL A 89 0.84 -20.89 -23.80
CA VAL A 89 1.47 -21.74 -22.79
C VAL A 89 0.48 -22.07 -21.66
N ASP A 90 0.37 -23.36 -21.33
CA ASP A 90 -0.51 -23.95 -20.31
C ASP A 90 0.21 -24.01 -18.97
N VAL A 91 0.04 -22.96 -18.15
CA VAL A 91 0.64 -22.78 -16.82
C VAL A 91 -0.31 -22.01 -15.90
N ASP A 92 -0.15 -22.17 -14.59
CA ASP A 92 -1.00 -21.53 -13.57
C ASP A 92 -0.74 -20.01 -13.42
N MET A 93 0.47 -19.55 -13.74
CA MET A 93 0.91 -18.16 -13.55
C MET A 93 1.73 -17.62 -14.74
N TYR A 94 1.51 -16.35 -15.10
CA TYR A 94 2.36 -15.59 -16.03
C TYR A 94 2.99 -14.39 -15.31
N ASN A 95 4.30 -14.19 -15.43
CA ASN A 95 4.99 -12.93 -15.09
C ASN A 95 5.30 -12.16 -16.39
N ILE A 96 4.68 -11.00 -16.58
CA ILE A 96 4.74 -10.21 -17.82
C ILE A 96 5.01 -8.74 -17.51
N ASP A 97 5.48 -7.98 -18.49
CA ASP A 97 5.85 -6.58 -18.29
C ASP A 97 4.63 -5.68 -18.00
N LEU A 98 4.71 -4.87 -16.94
CA LEU A 98 3.64 -3.98 -16.49
C LEU A 98 3.26 -2.92 -17.53
N PHE A 99 4.21 -2.43 -18.33
CA PHE A 99 3.96 -1.35 -19.29
C PHE A 99 3.54 -1.92 -20.64
N ASP A 100 4.30 -2.88 -21.15
CA ASP A 100 4.24 -3.32 -22.55
C ASP A 100 3.11 -4.33 -22.83
N ALA A 101 2.73 -5.15 -21.85
CA ALA A 101 1.61 -6.08 -22.01
C ALA A 101 0.28 -5.34 -22.17
N ALA A 102 -0.53 -5.65 -23.19
CA ALA A 102 -1.83 -5.04 -23.38
C ALA A 102 -2.85 -5.55 -22.35
N THR A 103 -3.79 -4.70 -21.91
CA THR A 103 -4.86 -5.12 -21.00
C THR A 103 -5.70 -6.28 -21.56
N SER A 104 -5.85 -6.37 -22.89
CA SER A 104 -6.53 -7.49 -23.54
C SER A 104 -5.77 -8.82 -23.42
N GLU A 105 -4.44 -8.81 -23.35
CA GLU A 105 -3.64 -10.01 -23.12
C GLU A 105 -3.79 -10.48 -21.66
N ILE A 106 -3.83 -9.54 -20.71
CA ILE A 106 -4.11 -9.81 -19.29
C ILE A 106 -5.53 -10.38 -19.12
N GLU A 107 -6.53 -9.83 -19.82
CA GLU A 107 -7.90 -10.34 -19.85
C GLU A 107 -7.97 -11.75 -20.45
N GLU A 108 -7.28 -12.04 -21.56
CA GLU A 108 -7.26 -13.38 -22.18
C GLU A 108 -6.59 -14.45 -21.29
N LEU A 109 -5.51 -14.09 -20.57
CA LEU A 109 -4.91 -14.97 -19.56
C LEU A 109 -5.90 -15.25 -18.42
N ARG A 110 -6.57 -14.21 -17.90
CA ARG A 110 -7.51 -14.34 -16.78
C ARG A 110 -8.79 -15.09 -17.14
N ASP A 111 -9.28 -14.98 -18.36
CA ASP A 111 -10.41 -15.77 -18.89
C ASP A 111 -10.08 -17.28 -19.01
N ARG A 112 -8.80 -17.66 -18.85
CA ARG A 112 -8.31 -19.04 -18.78
C ARG A 112 -7.96 -19.48 -17.35
N ASP A 113 -8.41 -18.74 -16.34
CA ASP A 113 -8.10 -18.94 -14.91
C ASP A 113 -6.59 -18.80 -14.55
N VAL A 114 -5.77 -18.19 -15.43
CA VAL A 114 -4.34 -17.93 -15.17
C VAL A 114 -4.16 -16.74 -14.22
N VAL A 115 -3.16 -16.83 -13.34
CA VAL A 115 -2.75 -15.71 -12.48
C VAL A 115 -1.74 -14.82 -13.19
N VAL A 116 -2.05 -13.55 -13.36
CA VAL A 116 -1.16 -12.57 -14.01
C VAL A 116 -0.42 -11.73 -12.97
N ILE A 117 0.90 -11.83 -13.00
CA ILE A 117 1.84 -11.00 -12.26
C ILE A 117 2.43 -9.97 -13.23
N CYS A 118 2.44 -8.70 -12.80
CA CYS A 118 2.96 -7.60 -13.59
C CYS A 118 4.32 -7.12 -13.03
N SER A 119 5.38 -7.37 -13.80
CA SER A 119 6.77 -7.03 -13.50
C SER A 119 7.08 -5.59 -13.84
N PHE A 120 7.80 -4.88 -12.97
CA PHE A 120 8.36 -3.55 -13.25
C PHE A 120 9.63 -3.33 -12.44
N SER A 121 10.57 -2.50 -12.91
CA SER A 121 11.71 -2.16 -12.07
C SER A 121 11.33 -1.23 -10.93
N ALA A 122 11.73 -1.58 -9.71
CA ALA A 122 11.61 -0.73 -8.54
C ALA A 122 12.96 -0.22 -8.04
N GLY A 123 14.07 -0.88 -8.40
CA GLY A 123 15.43 -0.42 -8.08
C GLY A 123 16.08 0.47 -9.15
N THR A 124 15.54 0.51 -10.36
CA THR A 124 16.14 1.25 -11.49
C THR A 124 15.13 2.08 -12.29
N PHE A 125 15.63 3.17 -12.85
CA PHE A 125 15.02 3.96 -13.91
C PHE A 125 15.31 3.28 -15.25
N GLU A 126 14.31 3.25 -16.12
CA GLU A 126 14.37 2.64 -17.45
C GLU A 126 14.03 3.71 -18.50
N GLU A 127 14.96 4.03 -19.41
CA GLU A 127 14.75 5.06 -20.42
C GLU A 127 13.60 4.70 -21.38
N GLY A 128 12.67 5.62 -21.61
CA GLY A 128 11.56 5.45 -22.56
C GLY A 128 10.32 4.73 -22.02
N ARG A 129 10.29 4.33 -20.73
CA ARG A 129 9.03 3.96 -20.06
C ARG A 129 8.07 5.15 -20.01
N LEU A 130 6.77 4.88 -19.93
CA LEU A 130 5.72 5.91 -19.99
C LEU A 130 5.84 6.97 -18.88
N ASP A 131 6.44 6.60 -17.74
CA ASP A 131 6.68 7.43 -16.56
C ASP A 131 8.14 7.92 -16.45
N SER A 132 8.97 7.77 -17.49
CA SER A 132 10.39 8.16 -17.42
C SER A 132 10.60 9.67 -17.19
N ASP A 133 9.66 10.50 -17.65
CA ASP A 133 9.68 11.96 -17.41
C ASP A 133 9.32 12.36 -15.96
N ASP A 134 8.80 11.44 -15.14
CA ASP A 134 8.43 11.70 -13.74
C ASP A 134 9.62 11.56 -12.76
N PHE A 135 10.80 11.14 -13.23
CA PHE A 135 12.01 10.98 -12.41
C PHE A 135 12.90 12.23 -12.44
N GLU A 136 13.18 12.85 -11.29
CA GLU A 136 14.17 13.92 -11.19
C GLU A 136 15.61 13.38 -11.30
N SER A 137 16.50 14.18 -11.91
CA SER A 137 17.86 13.74 -12.28
C SER A 137 18.80 13.50 -11.10
N ASP A 138 18.45 13.95 -9.89
CA ASP A 138 19.18 13.67 -8.65
C ASP A 138 18.75 12.36 -7.97
N TRP A 139 17.64 11.74 -8.42
CA TRP A 139 17.26 10.37 -8.03
C TRP A 139 17.93 9.31 -8.92
N LEU A 140 18.54 9.74 -10.04
CA LEU A 140 19.17 8.87 -11.03
C LEU A 140 20.66 8.69 -10.75
N GLY A 141 21.05 7.46 -10.45
CA GLY A 141 22.39 7.06 -10.07
C GLY A 141 23.29 6.70 -11.26
N GLY A 142 24.27 5.84 -10.99
CA GLY A 142 25.06 5.19 -12.02
C GLY A 142 24.23 4.26 -12.92
N GLY A 143 24.74 4.00 -14.11
CA GLY A 143 24.11 3.07 -15.04
C GLY A 143 24.15 1.63 -14.53
N VAL A 144 23.17 0.84 -14.93
CA VAL A 144 23.22 -0.63 -14.81
C VAL A 144 24.27 -1.16 -15.80
N GLU A 145 24.86 -2.32 -15.52
CA GLU A 145 25.98 -2.86 -16.30
C GLU A 145 25.55 -3.47 -17.65
N ASP A 146 26.51 -4.11 -18.35
CA ASP A 146 26.42 -4.55 -19.75
C ASP A 146 25.08 -5.24 -20.10
N GLY A 147 24.32 -4.63 -21.02
CA GLY A 147 23.04 -5.13 -21.53
C GLY A 147 21.88 -4.17 -21.35
N PHE A 148 21.99 -3.22 -20.41
CA PHE A 148 20.90 -2.33 -19.98
C PHE A 148 21.20 -0.85 -20.27
N GLU A 149 21.50 -0.53 -21.54
CA GLU A 149 21.81 0.84 -21.96
C GLU A 149 20.60 1.78 -21.74
N GLY A 150 20.84 2.90 -21.05
CA GLY A 150 19.79 3.84 -20.61
C GLY A 150 19.26 3.57 -19.20
N GLU A 151 19.44 2.36 -18.65
CA GLU A 151 18.98 1.99 -17.31
C GLU A 151 19.91 2.52 -16.21
N ARG A 152 19.35 2.98 -15.10
CA ARG A 152 20.10 3.60 -13.98
C ARG A 152 19.56 3.21 -12.62
N TRP A 153 20.43 3.01 -11.64
CA TRP A 153 20.03 2.79 -10.25
C TRP A 153 19.26 3.99 -9.68
N LEU A 154 18.25 3.71 -8.85
CA LEU A 154 17.44 4.74 -8.19
C LEU A 154 17.89 5.03 -6.76
N ASN A 155 17.75 6.28 -6.34
CA ASN A 155 17.74 6.62 -4.92
C ASN A 155 16.40 6.21 -4.29
N ILE A 156 16.30 4.95 -3.86
CA ILE A 156 15.09 4.38 -3.26
C ILE A 156 14.61 5.07 -1.96
N THR A 157 15.41 5.99 -1.40
CA THR A 157 15.00 6.79 -0.23
C THR A 157 14.34 8.12 -0.59
N ALA A 158 14.28 8.48 -1.87
CA ALA A 158 13.64 9.72 -2.33
C ALA A 158 12.10 9.60 -2.36
N GLU A 159 11.39 10.55 -1.74
CA GLU A 159 9.90 10.58 -1.71
C GLU A 159 9.27 10.56 -3.12
N GLY A 160 9.96 11.12 -4.11
CA GLY A 160 9.56 11.07 -5.52
C GLY A 160 9.59 9.66 -6.12
N VAL A 161 10.63 8.87 -5.83
CA VAL A 161 10.70 7.45 -6.23
C VAL A 161 9.56 6.67 -5.59
N LEU A 162 9.27 6.88 -4.30
CA LEU A 162 8.11 6.25 -3.64
C LEU A 162 6.79 6.64 -4.35
N THR A 163 6.67 7.89 -4.81
CA THR A 163 5.49 8.38 -5.53
C THR A 163 5.33 7.68 -6.88
N VAL A 164 6.41 7.52 -7.66
CA VAL A 164 6.36 6.80 -8.95
C VAL A 164 6.02 5.33 -8.74
N MET A 165 6.62 4.65 -7.76
CA MET A 165 6.31 3.24 -7.49
C MET A 165 4.87 3.04 -7.00
N THR A 166 4.32 3.99 -6.24
CA THR A 166 2.90 4.02 -5.89
C THR A 166 2.02 4.07 -7.15
N ALA A 167 2.40 4.89 -8.15
CA ALA A 167 1.70 4.98 -9.42
C ALA A 167 1.86 3.71 -10.30
N ARG A 168 3.02 3.03 -10.27
CA ARG A 168 3.22 1.72 -10.93
C ARG A 168 2.31 0.64 -10.31
N LEU A 169 2.15 0.62 -8.99
CA LEU A 169 1.22 -0.29 -8.31
C LEU A 169 -0.27 0.04 -8.59
N ASP A 170 -0.61 1.33 -8.70
CA ASP A 170 -1.94 1.76 -9.16
C ASP A 170 -2.19 1.31 -10.63
N LEU A 171 -1.18 1.40 -11.50
CA LEU A 171 -1.25 0.93 -12.88
C LEU A 171 -1.48 -0.59 -12.95
N ALA A 172 -0.79 -1.39 -12.13
CA ALA A 172 -0.99 -2.84 -12.05
C ALA A 172 -2.44 -3.18 -11.67
N THR A 173 -2.98 -2.45 -10.68
CA THR A 173 -4.38 -2.58 -10.25
C THR A 173 -5.35 -2.22 -11.38
N ASN A 174 -5.11 -1.09 -12.08
CA ASN A 174 -5.94 -0.64 -13.20
C ASN A 174 -5.90 -1.58 -14.41
N LYS A 175 -4.77 -2.28 -14.63
CA LYS A 175 -4.62 -3.33 -15.66
C LYS A 175 -5.15 -4.70 -15.21
N SER A 176 -5.72 -4.79 -14.00
CA SER A 176 -6.28 -6.03 -13.40
C SER A 176 -5.25 -7.16 -13.21
N CYS A 177 -3.99 -6.82 -12.96
CA CYS A 177 -2.99 -7.78 -12.49
C CYS A 177 -3.43 -8.37 -11.13
N GLN A 178 -3.15 -9.65 -10.88
CA GLN A 178 -3.42 -10.32 -9.59
C GLN A 178 -2.23 -10.22 -8.62
N GLY A 179 -1.06 -9.82 -9.13
CA GLY A 179 0.11 -9.49 -8.33
C GLY A 179 1.14 -8.70 -9.12
N VAL A 180 2.26 -8.41 -8.45
CA VAL A 180 3.39 -7.67 -8.99
C VAL A 180 4.71 -8.32 -8.62
N GLU A 181 5.71 -8.05 -9.46
CA GLU A 181 7.10 -8.45 -9.24
C GLU A 181 7.96 -7.18 -9.41
N PRO A 182 8.29 -6.50 -8.29
CA PRO A 182 9.15 -5.32 -8.33
C PRO A 182 10.62 -5.77 -8.41
N SER A 183 11.26 -5.50 -9.55
CA SER A 183 12.62 -5.97 -9.83
C SER A 183 13.71 -4.98 -9.37
N ASN A 184 14.97 -5.44 -9.39
CA ASN A 184 16.17 -4.68 -8.99
C ASN A 184 16.18 -4.20 -7.52
N VAL A 185 15.40 -4.82 -6.65
CA VAL A 185 15.21 -4.48 -5.23
C VAL A 185 16.40 -4.81 -4.30
N GLN A 186 17.64 -4.69 -4.81
CA GLN A 186 18.89 -4.94 -4.10
C GLN A 186 19.96 -3.86 -4.36
N VAL A 187 19.54 -2.60 -4.49
CA VAL A 187 20.39 -1.43 -4.82
C VAL A 187 21.58 -1.27 -3.88
N TYR A 188 21.43 -1.57 -2.58
CA TYR A 188 22.53 -1.51 -1.59
C TYR A 188 23.72 -2.46 -1.87
N LEU A 189 23.54 -3.49 -2.70
CA LEU A 189 24.63 -4.39 -3.13
C LEU A 189 25.42 -3.83 -4.31
N ASN A 190 24.94 -2.76 -4.94
CA ASN A 190 25.48 -2.23 -6.18
C ASN A 190 26.29 -0.95 -5.89
N GLU A 191 27.60 -1.09 -5.66
CA GLU A 191 28.51 0.04 -5.40
C GLU A 191 28.52 1.07 -6.55
N ASN A 192 28.24 0.63 -7.78
CA ASN A 192 28.12 1.49 -8.96
C ASN A 192 26.82 2.33 -8.99
N SER A 193 25.86 2.11 -8.08
CA SER A 193 24.63 2.91 -7.97
C SER A 193 24.90 4.39 -7.73
N GLY A 194 26.01 4.74 -7.10
CA GLY A 194 26.35 6.13 -6.77
C GLY A 194 25.59 6.69 -5.56
N PHE A 195 24.75 5.88 -4.90
CA PHE A 195 24.03 6.23 -3.68
C PHE A 195 24.53 5.43 -2.48
N ASN A 196 24.56 6.05 -1.30
CA ASN A 196 24.87 5.35 -0.04
C ASN A 196 23.59 4.74 0.54
N ILE A 197 23.02 3.76 -0.16
CA ILE A 197 21.88 2.97 0.32
C ILE A 197 22.42 1.91 1.28
N THR A 198 21.90 1.86 2.51
CA THR A 198 22.24 0.78 3.45
C THR A 198 21.27 -0.39 3.31
N ALA A 199 21.67 -1.57 3.79
CA ALA A 199 20.77 -2.72 3.90
C ALA A 199 19.52 -2.43 4.76
N SER A 200 19.58 -1.45 5.69
CA SER A 200 18.40 -1.02 6.45
C SER A 200 17.45 -0.15 5.62
N ASP A 201 17.97 0.63 4.67
CA ASP A 201 17.17 1.43 3.75
C ASP A 201 16.49 0.52 2.72
N GLN A 202 17.21 -0.48 2.20
CA GLN A 202 16.65 -1.49 1.29
C GLN A 202 15.54 -2.31 1.97
N LEU A 203 15.79 -2.85 3.18
CA LEU A 203 14.78 -3.58 3.96
C LEU A 203 13.51 -2.74 4.18
N THR A 204 13.69 -1.46 4.53
CA THR A 204 12.57 -0.52 4.71
C THR A 204 11.78 -0.31 3.40
N TYR A 205 12.48 -0.11 2.29
CA TYR A 205 11.88 0.09 0.97
C TYR A 205 11.15 -1.15 0.45
N ASN A 206 11.77 -2.33 0.56
CA ASN A 206 11.19 -3.60 0.12
C ASN A 206 9.95 -3.97 0.96
N THR A 207 10.00 -3.73 2.28
CA THR A 207 8.83 -3.89 3.18
C THR A 207 7.71 -2.91 2.82
N TRP A 208 8.06 -1.66 2.48
CA TRP A 208 7.10 -0.64 2.03
C TRP A 208 6.44 -0.99 0.69
N LEU A 209 7.21 -1.47 -0.29
CA LEU A 209 6.70 -1.95 -1.58
C LEU A 209 5.67 -3.06 -1.39
N ALA A 210 6.00 -4.06 -0.56
CA ALA A 210 5.11 -5.17 -0.28
C ALA A 210 3.81 -4.72 0.40
N GLY A 211 3.91 -3.85 1.42
CA GLY A 211 2.74 -3.23 2.05
C GLY A 211 1.87 -2.43 1.06
N GLN A 212 2.48 -1.70 0.13
CA GLN A 212 1.75 -0.95 -0.91
C GLN A 212 1.08 -1.85 -1.95
N ALA A 213 1.60 -3.04 -2.23
CA ALA A 213 0.93 -4.04 -3.05
C ALA A 213 -0.26 -4.67 -2.31
N HIS A 214 -0.07 -5.03 -1.03
CA HIS A 214 -1.12 -5.59 -0.18
C HIS A 214 -2.29 -4.62 0.08
N ASP A 215 -2.00 -3.33 0.27
CA ASP A 215 -3.01 -2.24 0.35
C ASP A 215 -3.91 -2.18 -0.91
N ARG A 216 -3.46 -2.73 -2.04
CA ARG A 216 -4.17 -2.80 -3.33
C ARG A 216 -4.74 -4.19 -3.64
N ASN A 217 -4.64 -5.14 -2.70
CA ASN A 217 -5.00 -6.55 -2.87
C ASN A 217 -4.23 -7.23 -4.03
N LEU A 218 -2.97 -6.82 -4.24
CA LEU A 218 -2.02 -7.46 -5.15
C LEU A 218 -1.14 -8.43 -4.37
N SER A 219 -0.91 -9.63 -4.92
CA SER A 219 0.21 -10.49 -4.50
C SER A 219 1.55 -9.81 -4.80
N VAL A 220 2.59 -10.05 -4.00
CA VAL A 220 3.93 -9.50 -4.23
C VAL A 220 5.03 -10.55 -4.13
N GLY A 221 5.83 -10.67 -5.20
CA GLY A 221 7.01 -11.53 -5.25
C GLY A 221 8.30 -10.77 -4.95
N LEU A 222 9.18 -11.34 -4.12
CA LEU A 222 10.52 -10.81 -3.91
C LEU A 222 11.45 -11.34 -5.01
N ARG A 223 11.95 -10.46 -5.88
CA ARG A 223 12.98 -10.83 -6.86
C ARG A 223 14.37 -10.62 -6.29
N ASN A 224 15.12 -11.71 -6.18
CA ASN A 224 16.49 -11.74 -5.67
C ASN A 224 16.61 -11.26 -4.20
N ASP A 225 17.43 -10.24 -3.91
CA ASP A 225 17.81 -9.76 -2.56
C ASP A 225 18.06 -10.86 -1.50
N TRP A 226 18.84 -11.88 -1.89
CA TRP A 226 19.01 -13.11 -1.13
C TRP A 226 19.66 -12.95 0.25
N LEU A 227 20.33 -11.81 0.50
CA LEU A 227 20.96 -11.52 1.80
C LEU A 227 19.96 -10.96 2.84
N GLN A 228 18.73 -10.59 2.45
CA GLN A 228 17.68 -10.11 3.35
C GLN A 228 16.45 -11.05 3.41
N LEU A 229 16.52 -12.25 2.82
CA LEU A 229 15.39 -13.18 2.72
C LEU A 229 14.71 -13.49 4.08
N ASP A 230 15.48 -13.76 5.13
CA ASP A 230 14.94 -14.08 6.46
C ASP A 230 14.20 -12.89 7.11
N ASP A 231 14.57 -11.64 6.77
CA ASP A 231 13.92 -10.42 7.25
C ASP A 231 12.72 -10.01 6.37
N LEU A 232 12.75 -10.37 5.07
CA LEU A 232 11.74 -10.00 4.08
C LEU A 232 10.60 -11.03 3.91
N GLU A 233 10.83 -12.32 4.17
CA GLU A 233 9.82 -13.37 4.03
C GLU A 233 8.44 -13.00 4.63
N PRO A 234 8.34 -12.48 5.87
CA PRO A 234 7.04 -12.14 6.47
C PRO A 234 6.26 -11.04 5.75
N SER A 235 6.88 -10.32 4.80
CA SER A 235 6.27 -9.24 4.02
C SER A 235 5.86 -9.67 2.61
N PHE A 236 6.43 -10.72 2.04
CA PHE A 236 6.22 -11.13 0.64
C PHE A 236 5.40 -12.43 0.55
N ASP A 237 4.76 -12.68 -0.59
CA ASP A 237 3.89 -13.84 -0.79
C ASP A 237 4.60 -15.01 -1.51
N TRP A 238 5.74 -14.74 -2.12
CA TRP A 238 6.60 -15.68 -2.84
C TRP A 238 7.94 -15.00 -3.19
N ALA A 239 8.88 -15.76 -3.76
CA ALA A 239 10.12 -15.21 -4.30
C ALA A 239 10.43 -15.74 -5.70
N LEU A 240 11.06 -14.89 -6.50
CA LEU A 240 11.66 -15.20 -7.79
C LEU A 240 13.17 -15.10 -7.64
N SER A 241 13.89 -16.17 -8.00
CA SER A 241 15.35 -16.14 -8.01
C SER A 241 15.86 -16.37 -9.41
N GLU A 242 16.66 -15.42 -9.89
CA GLU A 242 17.45 -15.57 -11.11
C GLU A 242 18.79 -16.20 -10.78
N ASP A 243 19.30 -17.04 -11.69
CA ASP A 243 20.65 -17.60 -11.65
C ASP A 243 21.10 -18.31 -10.34
N CYS A 244 20.19 -18.67 -9.43
CA CYS A 244 20.55 -19.32 -8.15
C CYS A 244 21.40 -20.59 -8.33
N LEU A 245 21.19 -21.33 -9.43
CA LEU A 245 21.96 -22.54 -9.77
C LEU A 245 23.37 -22.20 -10.27
N PHE A 246 23.53 -21.05 -10.93
CA PHE A 246 24.80 -20.55 -11.42
C PHE A 246 25.63 -19.90 -10.29
N GLN A 247 24.98 -19.10 -9.44
CA GLN A 247 25.60 -18.45 -8.27
C GLN A 247 25.82 -19.41 -7.09
N GLY A 248 25.09 -20.53 -7.03
CA GLY A 248 25.14 -21.49 -5.91
C GLY A 248 24.26 -21.11 -4.72
N GLU A 249 23.30 -20.20 -4.91
CA GLU A 249 22.53 -19.51 -3.88
C GLU A 249 21.15 -20.13 -3.61
N CYS A 250 20.72 -21.13 -4.38
CA CYS A 250 19.38 -21.74 -4.22
C CYS A 250 19.07 -22.26 -2.79
N GLY A 251 20.09 -22.54 -1.99
CA GLY A 251 19.93 -22.95 -0.59
C GLY A 251 19.38 -21.83 0.32
N LEU A 252 19.57 -20.57 -0.06
CA LEU A 252 19.04 -19.40 0.66
C LEU A 252 17.52 -19.30 0.50
N PHE A 253 16.97 -19.67 -0.66
CA PHE A 253 15.53 -19.75 -0.94
C PHE A 253 14.85 -20.99 -0.30
N SER A 254 15.31 -21.42 0.87
CA SER A 254 14.68 -22.48 1.68
C SER A 254 13.79 -21.94 2.81
N VAL A 255 13.69 -20.60 2.93
CA VAL A 255 12.68 -19.89 3.72
C VAL A 255 11.27 -20.17 3.18
N LYS A 256 10.23 -19.98 4.00
CA LYS A 256 8.84 -20.29 3.67
C LYS A 256 7.99 -19.03 3.63
N PHE A 257 7.75 -18.55 2.42
CA PHE A 257 6.62 -17.69 2.09
C PHE A 257 5.30 -18.46 2.25
#